data_AF-A0A7V9PB96-F1
#
_entry.id   AF-A0A7V9PB96-F1
#
_cell.length_a   1.000
_cell.length_b   1.000
_cell.length_c   1.000
_cell.angle_alpha   90.00
_cell.angle_beta   90.00
_cell.angle_gamma   90.00
#
_symmetry.space_group_name_H-M   'P 1'
#
loop_
_entity.id
_entity.type
_entity.pdbx_description
1 polymer ?
#
loop_
_entity_poly.entity_id
_entity_poly.type
_entity_poly.pdbx_seq_one_letter_code
_entity_poly.pdbx_strand_id
1 'polypeptide(L)'
;LNERDEITSAATANVFWTKNNKIFTPALETGCLAGTTRALILENFAVEETKADLAEFERADEIFLTSAGIGVVQIAEFQNKKCSRKAHELTRVIEIS
;
A
#
# COMPACT_ATOMS: atom_id res chain seq x y z
N LEU A 1 10.84 -4.78 5.76
CA LEU A 1 11.37 -3.64 6.53
C LEU A 1 12.80 -3.39 6.06
N ASN A 2 13.26 -2.14 6.10
CA ASN A 2 14.67 -1.81 5.88
C ASN A 2 15.46 -1.89 7.21
N GLU A 3 16.73 -1.48 7.18
CA GLU A 3 17.64 -1.46 8.34
C GLU A 3 17.25 -0.45 9.43
N ARG A 4 16.25 0.39 9.19
CA ARG A 4 15.70 1.39 10.12
C ARG A 4 14.32 1.00 10.66
N ASP A 5 13.91 -0.26 10.46
CA ASP A 5 12.58 -0.78 10.80
C ASP A 5 11.42 -0.06 10.07
N GLU A 6 11.71 0.59 8.94
CA GLU A 6 10.70 1.24 8.12
C GLU A 6 10.13 0.27 7.08
N ILE A 7 8.86 0.46 6.74
CA ILE A 7 8.16 -0.29 5.71
C ILE A 7 8.70 0.07 4.32
N THR A 8 8.87 -0.94 3.47
CA THR A 8 9.39 -0.80 2.10
C THR A 8 8.42 -1.38 1.08
N SER A 9 8.45 -2.69 0.89
CA SER A 9 7.62 -3.44 -0.04
C SER A 9 7.33 -4.82 0.58
N ALA A 10 6.34 -5.52 0.02
CA ALA A 10 6.21 -6.95 0.21
C ALA A 10 7.22 -7.68 -0.71
N ALA A 11 7.31 -9.01 -0.59
CA ALA A 11 8.30 -9.81 -1.33
C ALA A 11 8.29 -9.57 -2.85
N THR A 12 7.11 -9.35 -3.44
CA THR A 12 6.94 -9.17 -4.90
C THR A 12 5.93 -8.07 -5.26
N ALA A 13 5.61 -7.18 -4.32
CA ALA A 13 4.59 -6.15 -4.50
C ALA A 13 4.89 -4.89 -3.69
N ASN A 14 4.45 -3.74 -4.20
CA ASN A 14 4.38 -2.52 -3.42
C ASN A 14 3.23 -2.59 -2.41
N VAL A 15 3.33 -1.78 -1.37
CA VAL A 15 2.32 -1.72 -0.29
C VAL A 15 1.69 -0.34 -0.23
N PHE A 16 0.39 -0.32 0.00
CA PHE A 16 -0.38 0.87 0.30
C PHE A 16 -1.24 0.59 1.52
N TRP A 17 -1.54 1.62 2.30
CA TRP A 17 -2.48 1.50 3.40
C TRP A 17 -3.32 2.75 3.52
N THR A 18 -4.48 2.60 4.14
CA THR A 18 -5.38 3.71 4.44
C THR A 18 -5.50 3.93 5.92
N LYS A 19 -5.63 5.19 6.31
CA LYS A 19 -5.92 5.59 7.69
C LYS A 19 -6.64 6.92 7.67
N ASN A 20 -7.80 7.00 8.31
CA ASN A 20 -8.60 8.24 8.38
C ASN A 20 -8.87 8.86 6.99
N ASN A 21 -9.30 8.05 6.02
CA ASN A 21 -9.57 8.44 4.62
C ASN A 21 -8.36 9.04 3.86
N LYS A 22 -7.14 8.76 4.31
CA LYS A 22 -5.91 9.09 3.55
C LYS A 22 -5.24 7.82 3.08
N ILE A 23 -4.61 7.88 1.92
CA ILE A 23 -3.84 6.79 1.33
C ILE A 23 -2.36 7.08 1.54
N PHE A 24 -1.60 6.06 1.92
CA PHE A 24 -0.18 6.15 2.15
C PHE A 24 0.55 5.04 1.40
N THR A 25 1.80 5.30 1.04
CA THR A 25 2.74 4.30 0.53
C THR A 25 4.14 4.64 1.01
N PRO A 26 5.08 3.68 1.07
CA PRO A 26 6.43 4.00 1.50
C PRO A 26 7.11 4.94 0.50
N ALA A 27 7.81 5.93 1.04
CA ALA A 27 8.66 6.82 0.25
C ALA A 27 9.80 6.03 -0.41
N LEU A 28 10.24 6.44 -1.61
CA LEU A 28 11.32 5.75 -2.33
C LEU A 28 12.62 5.64 -1.50
N GLU A 29 12.85 6.59 -0.59
CA GLU A 29 13.98 6.61 0.34
C GLU A 29 14.00 5.44 1.34
N THR A 30 12.89 4.70 1.49
CA THR A 30 12.86 3.47 2.30
C THR A 30 13.43 2.27 1.53
N GLY A 31 13.70 2.41 0.23
CA GLY A 31 14.18 1.33 -0.64
C GLY A 31 13.05 0.53 -1.31
N CYS A 32 11.82 1.05 -1.30
CA CYS A 32 10.71 0.47 -2.05
C CYS A 32 10.89 0.65 -3.57
N LEU A 33 10.22 -0.21 -4.35
CA LEU A 33 10.36 -0.19 -5.82
C LEU A 33 9.44 0.87 -6.45
N ALA A 34 9.98 1.65 -7.39
CA ALA A 34 9.22 2.57 -8.26
C ALA A 34 8.44 1.79 -9.35
N GLY A 35 7.49 0.95 -8.93
CA GLY A 35 6.71 0.08 -9.84
C GLY A 35 5.69 0.85 -10.69
N THR A 36 5.37 0.32 -11.88
CA THR A 36 4.42 0.96 -12.81
C THR A 36 3.01 1.10 -12.24
N THR A 37 2.47 0.05 -11.60
CA THR A 37 1.16 0.13 -10.92
C THR A 37 1.16 1.14 -9.77
N ARG A 38 2.30 1.29 -9.06
CA ARG A 38 2.46 2.33 -8.02
C ARG A 38 2.39 3.72 -8.65
N ALA A 39 3.11 3.96 -9.76
CA ALA A 39 3.07 5.23 -10.46
C ALA A 39 1.65 5.61 -10.90
N LEU A 40 0.91 4.66 -11.50
CA LEU A 40 -0.48 4.89 -11.90
C LEU A 40 -1.37 5.31 -10.72
N ILE A 41 -1.19 4.70 -9.54
CA ILE A 41 -1.93 5.10 -8.33
C ILE A 41 -1.54 6.50 -7.87
N LEU A 42 -0.25 6.83 -7.84
CA LEU A 42 0.23 8.16 -7.44
C LEU A 42 -0.26 9.27 -8.39
N GLU A 43 -0.45 8.96 -9.67
CA GLU A 43 -0.96 9.91 -10.67
C GLU A 43 -2.46 10.19 -10.55
N ASN A 44 -3.23 9.21 -10.04
CA ASN A 44 -4.70 9.26 -10.05
C ASN A 44 -5.33 9.49 -8.67
N PHE A 45 -4.57 9.33 -7.58
CA PHE A 45 -5.08 9.44 -6.22
C PHE A 45 -4.22 10.36 -5.36
N ALA A 46 -4.85 10.99 -4.36
CA ALA A 46 -4.13 11.74 -3.34
C ALA A 46 -3.45 10.77 -2.37
N VAL A 47 -2.18 10.46 -2.64
CA VAL A 47 -1.36 9.54 -1.83
C VAL A 47 -0.21 10.28 -1.18
N GLU A 48 0.01 10.00 0.10
CA GLU A 48 1.16 10.49 0.85
C GLU A 48 2.30 9.46 0.83
N GLU A 49 3.42 9.81 0.20
CA GLU A 49 4.66 9.04 0.29
C GLU A 49 5.35 9.33 1.62
N THR A 50 5.48 8.32 2.49
CA THR A 50 5.94 8.53 3.88
C THR A 50 6.87 7.42 4.38
N LYS A 51 7.57 7.70 5.48
CA LYS A 51 8.34 6.70 6.25
C LYS A 51 7.45 6.24 7.40
N ALA A 52 7.19 4.94 7.47
CA ALA A 52 6.28 4.35 8.45
C ALA A 52 6.88 3.09 9.05
N ASP A 53 6.61 2.86 10.33
CA ASP A 53 6.95 1.63 11.04
C ASP A 53 5.79 0.62 10.96
N LEU A 54 6.00 -0.56 11.55
CA LEU A 54 4.98 -1.62 11.58
C LEU A 54 3.71 -1.23 12.36
N ALA A 55 3.83 -0.31 13.32
CA ALA A 55 2.71 0.14 14.14
C ALA A 55 1.70 0.96 13.30
N GLU A 56 2.13 1.59 12.20
CA GLU A 56 1.20 2.19 11.24
C GLU A 56 0.33 1.15 10.53
N PHE A 57 0.85 -0.03 10.19
CA PHE A 57 0.03 -1.11 9.62
C PHE A 57 -0.98 -1.66 10.64
N GLU A 58 -0.59 -1.78 11.90
CA GLU A 58 -1.50 -2.18 12.97
C GLU A 58 -2.63 -1.17 13.18
N ARG A 59 -2.38 0.12 12.91
CA ARG A 59 -3.37 1.20 12.99
C ARG A 59 -4.12 1.46 11.68
N ALA A 60 -3.73 0.84 10.57
CA ALA A 60 -4.35 1.04 9.27
C ALA A 60 -5.79 0.51 9.25
N ASP A 61 -6.65 1.21 8.52
CA ASP A 61 -8.03 0.77 8.24
C ASP A 61 -8.02 -0.38 7.24
N GLU A 62 -7.23 -0.23 6.17
CA GLU A 62 -7.06 -1.20 5.09
C GLU A 62 -5.61 -1.21 4.59
N ILE A 63 -5.15 -2.37 4.09
CA ILE A 63 -3.82 -2.53 3.50
C ILE A 63 -3.99 -3.21 2.14
N PHE A 64 -3.21 -2.75 1.15
CA PHE A 64 -3.26 -3.18 -0.23
C PHE A 64 -1.86 -3.56 -0.73
N LEU A 65 -1.80 -4.56 -1.58
CA LEU A 65 -0.62 -4.97 -2.35
C LEU A 65 -0.79 -4.59 -3.80
N THR A 66 0.27 -4.11 -4.44
CA THR A 66 0.23 -3.73 -5.85
C THR A 66 1.41 -4.28 -6.65
N SER A 67 1.12 -4.89 -7.80
CA SER A 67 2.12 -5.28 -8.79
C SER A 67 1.48 -5.45 -10.17
N ALA A 68 2.29 -5.44 -11.23
CA ALA A 68 1.76 -5.63 -12.59
C ALA A 68 1.07 -7.00 -12.78
N GLY A 69 1.45 -8.02 -12.00
CA GLY A 69 0.88 -9.36 -12.11
C GLY A 69 -0.44 -9.56 -11.35
N ILE A 70 -0.65 -8.84 -10.23
CA ILE A 70 -1.85 -8.98 -9.39
C ILE A 70 -2.76 -7.74 -9.44
N GLY A 71 -2.32 -6.65 -10.06
CA GLY A 71 -2.99 -5.36 -10.03
C GLY A 71 -2.99 -4.76 -8.62
N VAL A 72 -4.17 -4.45 -8.09
CA VAL A 72 -4.38 -3.96 -6.71
C VAL A 72 -5.21 -4.96 -5.94
N VAL A 73 -4.64 -5.51 -4.86
CA VAL A 73 -5.30 -6.53 -4.03
C VAL A 73 -5.32 -6.07 -2.58
N GLN A 74 -6.50 -6.10 -1.95
CA GLN A 74 -6.64 -5.89 -0.52
C GLN A 74 -6.23 -7.14 0.27
N ILE A 75 -5.45 -6.99 1.34
CA ILE A 75 -5.15 -8.12 2.23
C ILE A 75 -6.29 -8.35 3.23
N ALA A 76 -6.57 -9.61 3.54
CA ALA A 76 -7.66 -9.95 4.46
C ALA A 76 -7.25 -9.82 5.94
N GLU A 77 -5.97 -10.03 6.25
CA GLU A 77 -5.47 -10.12 7.60
C GLU A 77 -3.98 -9.72 7.66
N PHE A 78 -3.60 -9.02 8.72
CA PHE A 78 -2.23 -8.66 9.03
C PHE A 78 -1.96 -8.94 10.50
N GLN A 79 -0.98 -9.79 10.83
CA GLN A 79 -0.60 -10.14 12.21
C GLN A 79 -1.80 -10.42 13.15
N ASN A 80 -2.73 -11.29 12.72
CA ASN A 80 -3.95 -11.63 13.46
C ASN A 80 -5.02 -10.53 13.55
N LYS A 81 -4.79 -9.35 12.96
CA LYS A 81 -5.79 -8.31 12.78
C LYS A 81 -6.48 -8.46 11.42
N LYS A 82 -7.80 -8.68 11.44
CA LYS A 82 -8.60 -8.62 10.21
C LYS A 82 -8.62 -7.20 9.65
N CYS A 83 -8.29 -7.07 8.38
CA CYS A 83 -8.45 -5.81 7.65
C CYS A 83 -9.90 -5.69 7.18
N SER A 84 -10.45 -4.48 7.23
CA SER A 84 -11.82 -4.23 6.75
C SER A 84 -11.91 -4.57 5.26
N ARG A 85 -12.95 -5.32 4.84
CA ARG A 85 -13.23 -5.58 3.42
C ARG A 85 -14.19 -4.56 2.82
N LYS A 86 -13.91 -3.26 3.02
CA LYS A 86 -14.74 -2.24 2.37
C LYS A 86 -14.27 -2.12 0.93
N ALA A 87 -15.21 -1.90 0.02
CA ALA A 87 -14.86 -1.57 -1.35
C ALA A 87 -14.17 -0.20 -1.34
N HIS A 88 -12.85 -0.19 -1.56
CA HIS A 88 -12.06 1.03 -1.67
C HIS A 88 -11.85 1.38 -3.15
N GLU A 89 -11.79 2.67 -3.49
CA GLU A 89 -11.59 3.13 -4.87
C GLU A 89 -10.30 2.59 -5.51
N LEU A 90 -9.28 2.34 -4.69
CA LEU A 90 -8.00 1.76 -5.12
C LEU A 90 -8.16 0.37 -5.78
N THR A 91 -9.17 -0.42 -5.44
CA THR A 91 -9.36 -1.73 -6.08
C THR A 91 -9.89 -1.62 -7.52
N ARG A 92 -10.24 -0.42 -8.00
CA ARG A 92 -10.77 -0.18 -9.35
C ARG A 92 -9.70 0.24 -10.37
N VAL A 93 -8.44 0.37 -9.94
CA VAL A 93 -7.35 0.90 -10.77
C VAL A 93 -7.03 0.02 -11.98
N ILE A 94 -7.34 -1.28 -11.94
CA ILE A 94 -7.09 -2.21 -13.04
C ILE A 94 -8.05 -1.98 -14.23
N GLU A 95 -9.15 -1.24 -14.04
CA GLU A 95 -10.11 -0.95 -15.13
C GLU A 95 -9.65 0.21 -16.04
N ILE A 96 -8.53 0.87 -15.72
CA ILE A 96 -8.07 2.11 -16.37
C ILE A 96 -6.91 1.86 -17.37
N SER A 97 -6.45 0.62 -17.51
CA SER A 97 -5.30 0.22 -18.36
C SER A 97 -5.69 -0.60 -19.58
#